data_AF-A9WTM0-F1
#
_entry.id   AF-A9WTM0-F1
#
_cell.length_a   1.000
_cell.length_b   1.000
_cell.length_c   1.000
_cell.angle_alpha   90.00
_cell.angle_beta   90.00
_cell.angle_gamma   90.00
#
_symmetry.space_group_name_H-M   'P 1'
#
loop_
_entity.id
_entity.type
_entity.pdbx_description
1 polymer ?
#
loop_
_entity_poly.entity_id
_entity_poly.type
_entity_poly.pdbx_seq_one_letter_code
_entity_poly.pdbx_strand_id
1 'polypeptide(L)'
;MTLSADGRRLVTTVASLDSKSTAYRNALWEIDPQGVTPARRLTRSAKGESSAAFSQDGRLLFTSARPDPEADSEESIGALWELPGEAGEARLLHVREGGMNGFTANTSSARILLNASVLPGAADEEADAEAKSTQRTQDFRDTAFWLPGSPLGSRPRTRPTQAFCAGR
;
A
#
# COMPACT_ATOMS: atom_id res chain seq x y z
N MET A 1 -7.07 8.39 7.23
CA MET A 1 -7.75 9.62 6.79
C MET A 1 -6.71 10.74 6.74
N THR A 2 -6.83 11.68 5.80
CA THR A 2 -5.90 12.79 5.58
C THR A 2 -6.66 14.02 5.06
N LEU A 3 -6.20 15.23 5.41
CA LEU A 3 -6.78 16.49 4.98
C LEU A 3 -5.73 17.26 4.17
N SER A 4 -6.14 17.90 3.06
CA SER A 4 -5.26 18.77 2.27
C SER A 4 -4.80 19.98 3.09
N ALA A 5 -3.62 20.53 2.75
CA ALA A 5 -3.06 21.68 3.48
C ALA A 5 -3.98 22.92 3.47
N ASP A 6 -4.79 23.08 2.43
CA ASP A 6 -5.78 24.14 2.28
C ASP A 6 -7.14 23.82 2.93
N GLY A 7 -7.30 22.63 3.53
CA GLY A 7 -8.51 22.21 4.21
C GLY A 7 -9.71 21.92 3.31
N ARG A 8 -9.55 21.94 1.98
CA ARG A 8 -10.67 21.77 1.04
C ARG A 8 -11.01 20.31 0.72
N ARG A 9 -10.07 19.38 0.95
CA ARG A 9 -10.21 17.97 0.57
C ARG A 9 -9.91 17.06 1.73
N LEU A 10 -10.93 16.37 2.25
CA LEU A 10 -10.77 15.30 3.22
C LEU A 10 -10.82 13.95 2.51
N VAL A 11 -9.78 13.14 2.64
CA VAL A 11 -9.73 11.81 2.05
C VAL A 11 -9.72 10.74 3.15
N THR A 12 -10.62 9.78 3.03
CA THR A 12 -10.71 8.63 3.93
C THR A 12 -10.72 7.31 3.16
N THR A 13 -10.53 6.22 3.90
CA THR A 13 -10.61 4.87 3.38
C THR A 13 -11.96 4.28 3.78
N VAL A 14 -12.69 3.75 2.81
CA VAL A 14 -13.93 3.00 3.04
C VAL A 14 -13.70 1.56 2.66
N ALA A 15 -13.95 0.65 3.60
CA ALA A 15 -13.97 -0.78 3.35
C ALA A 15 -15.36 -1.20 2.86
N SER A 16 -15.43 -1.94 1.76
CA SER A 16 -16.67 -2.50 1.22
C SER A 16 -16.45 -3.94 0.80
N LEU A 17 -17.49 -4.77 0.84
CA LEU A 17 -17.40 -6.12 0.31
C LEU A 17 -17.10 -6.08 -1.20
N ASP A 18 -16.31 -7.03 -1.68
CA ASP A 18 -16.16 -7.26 -3.11
C ASP A 18 -17.46 -7.80 -3.73
N SER A 19 -17.50 -7.89 -5.06
CA SER A 19 -18.71 -8.31 -5.78
C SER A 19 -19.19 -9.73 -5.45
N LYS A 20 -18.31 -10.56 -4.87
CA LYS A 20 -18.61 -11.93 -4.43
C LYS A 20 -18.94 -12.00 -2.93
N SER A 21 -18.85 -10.89 -2.21
CA SER A 21 -19.02 -10.81 -0.76
C SER A 21 -18.09 -11.74 0.02
N THR A 22 -16.89 -12.01 -0.48
CA THR A 22 -15.92 -12.93 0.16
C THR A 22 -14.77 -12.19 0.84
N ALA A 23 -14.55 -10.92 0.50
CA ALA A 23 -13.49 -10.11 1.08
C ALA A 23 -13.87 -8.64 1.18
N TYR A 24 -13.32 -7.94 2.16
CA TYR A 24 -13.36 -6.48 2.21
C TYR A 24 -12.27 -5.88 1.33
N ARG A 25 -12.64 -4.85 0.58
CA ARG A 25 -11.76 -4.04 -0.28
C ARG A 25 -11.83 -2.59 0.17
N ASN A 26 -10.66 -2.03 0.39
CA ASN A 26 -10.51 -0.62 0.70
C ASN A 26 -10.57 0.18 -0.59
N ALA A 27 -11.28 1.30 -0.54
CA ALA A 27 -11.26 2.35 -1.56
C ALA A 27 -11.00 3.71 -0.89
N LEU A 28 -10.33 4.61 -1.60
CA LEU A 28 -10.20 6.00 -1.18
C LEU A 28 -11.43 6.78 -1.61
N TRP A 29 -11.94 7.58 -0.69
CA TRP A 29 -13.09 8.46 -0.88
C TRP A 29 -12.73 9.87 -0.47
N GLU A 30 -13.19 10.83 -1.27
CA GLU A 30 -13.15 12.23 -0.91
C GLU A 30 -14.47 12.63 -0.29
N ILE A 31 -14.37 13.38 0.80
CA ILE A 31 -15.48 13.95 1.56
C ILE A 31 -15.26 15.45 1.55
N ASP A 32 -16.32 16.19 1.23
CA ASP A 32 -16.34 17.63 1.40
C ASP A 32 -16.42 17.98 2.90
N PRO A 33 -15.40 18.65 3.46
CA PRO A 33 -15.40 19.04 4.88
C PRO A 33 -16.55 19.98 5.25
N GLN A 34 -17.10 20.72 4.28
CA GLN A 34 -18.25 21.62 4.47
C GLN A 34 -19.60 20.92 4.33
N GLY A 35 -19.62 19.68 3.82
CA GLY A 35 -20.84 18.90 3.62
C GLY A 35 -21.77 19.43 2.53
N VAL A 36 -21.28 20.27 1.62
CA VAL A 36 -22.07 20.85 0.53
C VAL A 36 -22.18 19.85 -0.62
N THR A 37 -21.10 19.15 -0.94
CA THR A 37 -21.06 18.16 -2.02
C THR A 37 -21.06 16.72 -1.48
N PRO A 38 -21.70 15.76 -2.18
CA PRO A 38 -21.70 14.37 -1.78
C PRO A 38 -20.29 13.74 -1.79
N ALA A 39 -20.06 12.80 -0.88
CA ALA A 39 -18.83 12.01 -0.88
C ALA A 39 -18.67 11.25 -2.20
N ARG A 40 -17.45 11.21 -2.73
CA ARG A 40 -17.14 10.56 -4.01
C ARG A 40 -15.99 9.58 -3.89
N ARG A 41 -16.13 8.44 -4.58
CA ARG A 41 -15.08 7.40 -4.64
C ARG A 41 -13.98 7.82 -5.61
N LEU A 42 -12.73 7.78 -5.15
CA LEU A 42 -11.55 8.15 -5.95
C LEU A 42 -10.88 6.93 -6.61
N THR A 43 -10.83 5.78 -5.92
CA THR A 43 -10.10 4.59 -6.40
C THR A 43 -10.97 3.35 -6.51
N ARG A 44 -10.63 2.46 -7.45
CA ARG A 44 -11.40 1.24 -7.77
C ARG A 44 -10.54 -0.02 -7.90
N SER A 45 -9.37 -0.07 -7.26
CA SER A 45 -8.49 -1.25 -7.36
C SER A 45 -9.12 -2.51 -6.77
N ALA A 46 -8.92 -3.64 -7.43
CA ALA A 46 -9.25 -4.96 -6.87
C ALA A 46 -8.35 -5.36 -5.69
N LYS A 47 -7.13 -4.80 -5.60
CA LYS A 47 -6.18 -5.09 -4.52
C LYS A 47 -6.38 -4.20 -3.29
N GLY A 48 -7.19 -3.15 -3.43
CA GLY A 48 -7.43 -2.14 -2.40
C GLY A 48 -6.28 -1.16 -2.24
N GLU A 49 -6.54 -0.12 -1.45
CA GLU A 49 -5.58 0.95 -1.17
C GLU A 49 -5.40 1.20 0.34
N SER A 50 -4.26 1.76 0.69
CA SER A 50 -3.89 2.14 2.06
C SER A 50 -2.97 3.37 2.08
N SER A 51 -2.62 3.84 3.28
CA SER A 51 -1.61 4.89 3.52
C SER A 51 -1.82 6.20 2.75
N ALA A 52 -3.04 6.73 2.69
CA ALA A 52 -3.31 7.96 1.95
C ALA A 52 -2.72 9.21 2.64
N ALA A 53 -2.01 10.06 1.90
CA ALA A 53 -1.49 11.36 2.36
C ALA A 53 -1.34 12.36 1.20
N PHE A 54 -1.48 13.66 1.49
CA PHE A 54 -1.21 14.72 0.51
C PHE A 54 0.28 15.05 0.40
N SER A 55 0.77 15.26 -0.81
CA SER A 55 2.08 15.87 -1.09
C SER A 55 2.04 17.39 -0.88
N GLN A 56 3.21 18.04 -0.90
CA GLN A 56 3.33 19.50 -0.82
C GLN A 56 2.52 20.24 -1.89
N ASP A 57 2.40 19.68 -3.09
CA ASP A 57 1.67 20.27 -4.22
C ASP A 57 0.19 19.86 -4.26
N GLY A 58 -0.33 19.24 -3.20
CA GLY A 58 -1.75 18.91 -3.06
C GLY A 58 -2.23 17.70 -3.87
N ARG A 59 -1.29 16.91 -4.40
CA ARG A 59 -1.61 15.62 -5.02
C ARG A 59 -1.80 14.56 -3.94
N LEU A 60 -2.63 13.56 -4.23
CA LEU A 60 -2.95 12.52 -3.27
C LEU A 60 -2.06 11.29 -3.52
N LEU A 61 -1.22 10.97 -2.55
CA LEU A 61 -0.37 9.78 -2.55
C LEU A 61 -1.05 8.66 -1.77
N PHE A 62 -0.83 7.41 -2.18
CA PHE A 62 -1.34 6.23 -1.49
C PHE A 62 -0.57 4.97 -1.89
N THR A 63 -0.73 3.88 -1.13
CA THR A 63 -0.16 2.58 -1.47
C THR A 63 -1.20 1.63 -2.04
N SER A 64 -0.83 0.86 -3.07
CA SER A 64 -1.66 -0.21 -3.63
C SER A 64 -0.78 -1.30 -4.23
N ALA A 65 -1.21 -2.55 -4.12
CA ALA A 65 -0.56 -3.71 -4.75
C ALA A 65 -1.18 -4.08 -6.10
N ARG A 66 -1.86 -3.11 -6.73
CA ARG A 66 -2.45 -3.28 -8.07
C ARG A 66 -1.34 -3.42 -9.11
N PRO A 67 -1.50 -4.27 -10.14
CA PRO A 67 -0.58 -4.30 -11.26
C PRO A 67 -0.48 -2.93 -11.93
N ASP A 68 0.70 -2.61 -12.44
CA ASP A 68 0.90 -1.45 -13.30
C ASP A 68 0.31 -1.74 -14.68
N PRO A 69 -0.68 -0.96 -15.17
CA PRO A 69 -1.28 -1.19 -16.48
C PRO A 69 -0.28 -1.06 -17.64
N GLU A 70 0.84 -0.36 -17.44
CA GLU A 70 1.87 -0.16 -18.46
C GLU A 70 3.01 -1.20 -18.40
N ALA A 71 2.99 -2.10 -17.41
CA ALA A 71 4.02 -3.13 -17.25
C ALA A 71 3.55 -4.49 -17.78
N ASP A 72 4.46 -5.26 -18.37
CA ASP A 72 4.20 -6.64 -18.84
C ASP A 72 4.07 -7.66 -17.68
N SER A 73 4.25 -7.22 -16.44
CA SER A 73 4.20 -8.08 -15.25
C SER A 73 2.87 -7.91 -14.50
N GLU A 74 2.20 -9.03 -14.22
CA GLU A 74 1.01 -9.06 -13.35
C GLU A 74 1.36 -9.11 -11.85
N GLU A 75 2.63 -8.90 -11.49
CA GLU A 75 3.07 -9.04 -10.11
C GLU A 75 2.42 -8.00 -9.19
N SER A 76 1.75 -8.49 -8.16
CA SER A 76 1.04 -7.66 -7.19
C SER A 76 1.96 -7.27 -6.04
N ILE A 77 2.88 -6.35 -6.30
CA ILE A 77 3.77 -5.78 -5.29
C ILE A 77 3.21 -4.45 -4.78
N GLY A 78 3.25 -4.23 -3.47
CA GLY A 78 2.87 -2.95 -2.87
C GLY A 78 3.77 -1.82 -3.36
N ALA A 79 3.17 -0.81 -3.99
CA ALA A 79 3.87 0.33 -4.58
C ALA A 79 3.23 1.67 -4.19
N LEU A 80 3.94 2.77 -4.46
CA LEU A 80 3.47 4.14 -4.26
C LEU A 80 2.78 4.64 -5.52
N TRP A 81 1.55 5.11 -5.34
CA TRP A 81 0.68 5.64 -6.38
C TRP A 81 0.28 7.07 -6.09
N GLU A 82 -0.08 7.78 -7.14
CA GLU A 82 -0.42 9.20 -7.08
C GLU A 82 -1.69 9.49 -7.88
N LEU A 83 -2.61 10.24 -7.29
CA LEU A 83 -3.76 10.85 -7.94
C LEU A 83 -3.50 12.36 -8.12
N PRO A 84 -3.39 12.85 -9.38
CA PRO A 84 -3.22 14.27 -9.63
C PRO A 84 -4.53 15.02 -9.38
N GLY A 85 -4.48 16.05 -8.52
CA GLY A 85 -5.60 16.96 -8.29
C GLY A 85 -6.90 16.27 -7.83
N GLU A 86 -8.03 16.86 -8.22
CA GLU A 86 -9.38 16.37 -7.88
C GLU A 86 -9.90 15.32 -8.89
N ALA A 87 -9.50 15.39 -10.15
CA ALA A 87 -9.92 14.47 -11.18
C ALA A 87 -8.70 14.03 -11.98
N GLY A 88 -8.57 12.72 -12.16
CA GLY A 88 -7.45 12.11 -12.86
C GLY A 88 -7.37 10.63 -12.55
N GLU A 89 -6.60 9.92 -13.38
CA GLU A 89 -6.30 8.53 -13.15
C GLU A 89 -5.08 8.41 -12.25
N ALA A 90 -5.13 7.42 -11.36
CA ALA A 90 -4.02 7.13 -10.48
C ALA A 90 -2.86 6.57 -11.29
N ARG A 91 -1.66 7.14 -11.12
CA ARG A 91 -0.43 6.73 -11.81
C ARG A 91 0.60 6.15 -10.85
N LEU A 92 1.39 5.19 -11.32
CA LEU A 92 2.49 4.63 -10.54
C LEU A 92 3.55 5.73 -10.35
N LEU A 93 3.96 5.95 -9.10
CA LEU A 93 4.99 6.94 -8.77
C LEU A 93 6.32 6.26 -8.43
N HIS A 94 6.28 5.18 -7.66
CA HIS A 94 7.49 4.44 -7.29
C HIS A 94 7.17 3.00 -6.93
N VAL A 95 8.01 2.09 -7.40
CA VAL A 95 8.03 0.68 -7.03
C VAL A 95 9.41 0.32 -6.50
N ARG A 96 9.45 -0.59 -5.52
CA ARG A 96 10.65 -1.17 -4.94
C ARG A 96 10.59 -2.68 -5.13
N GLU A 97 11.73 -3.29 -5.42
CA GLU A 97 11.87 -4.75 -5.33
C GLU A 97 11.51 -5.23 -3.91
N GLY A 98 10.73 -6.32 -3.83
CA GLY A 98 10.20 -6.81 -2.56
C GLY A 98 9.08 -5.97 -1.92
N GLY A 99 8.70 -4.85 -2.55
CA GLY A 99 7.56 -4.01 -2.19
C GLY A 99 7.70 -3.15 -0.94
N MET A 100 6.71 -2.26 -0.77
CA MET A 100 6.61 -1.38 0.38
C MET A 100 5.33 -1.60 1.19
N ASN A 101 5.38 -1.23 2.47
CA ASN A 101 4.27 -1.32 3.41
C ASN A 101 3.50 0.01 3.54
N GLY A 102 4.17 1.14 3.31
CA GLY A 102 3.61 2.47 3.55
C GLY A 102 4.63 3.58 3.31
N PHE A 103 4.22 4.80 3.60
CA PHE A 103 5.08 5.98 3.49
C PHE A 103 4.61 7.10 4.44
N THR A 104 5.39 8.17 4.51
CA THR A 104 5.01 9.45 5.11
C THR A 104 5.42 10.57 4.15
N ALA A 105 4.48 11.45 3.83
CA ALA A 105 4.73 12.61 2.99
C ALA A 105 5.00 13.85 3.85
N ASN A 106 5.96 14.68 3.42
CA ASN A 106 6.14 16.01 3.98
C ASN A 106 5.24 16.99 3.21
N THR A 107 4.36 17.71 3.91
CA THR A 107 3.47 18.70 3.27
C THR A 107 4.14 20.05 3.03
N SER A 108 5.35 20.26 3.56
CA SER A 108 6.14 21.49 3.43
C SER A 108 7.34 21.36 2.47
N SER A 109 7.61 20.16 1.95
CA SER A 109 8.67 19.92 0.94
C SER A 109 8.33 18.72 0.06
N ALA A 110 8.94 18.58 -1.11
CA ALA A 110 8.72 17.44 -2.02
C ALA A 110 9.34 16.10 -1.53
N ARG A 111 9.55 15.93 -0.22
CA ARG A 111 10.18 14.74 0.37
C ARG A 111 9.15 13.73 0.84
N ILE A 112 9.41 12.45 0.54
CA ILE A 112 8.58 11.31 0.93
C ILE A 112 9.50 10.27 1.59
N LEU A 113 9.13 9.80 2.78
CA LEU A 113 9.79 8.69 3.47
C LEU A 113 9.04 7.40 3.19
N LEU A 114 9.72 6.37 2.70
CA LEU A 114 9.12 5.06 2.41
C LEU A 114 9.40 4.07 3.54
N ASN A 115 8.41 3.23 3.84
CA ASN A 115 8.53 2.15 4.82
C ASN A 115 8.39 0.80 4.10
N ALA A 116 9.42 -0.04 4.19
CA ALA A 116 9.45 -1.40 3.68
C ALA A 116 10.05 -2.34 4.72
N SER A 117 9.50 -3.56 4.82
CA SER A 117 10.11 -4.62 5.63
C SER A 117 11.23 -5.23 4.82
N VAL A 118 12.40 -5.42 5.43
CA VAL A 118 13.51 -6.18 4.82
C VAL A 118 13.71 -7.45 5.65
N LEU A 119 13.85 -8.60 4.99
CA LEU A 119 14.10 -9.87 5.65
C LEU A 119 15.52 -9.92 6.21
N PRO A 120 15.72 -10.46 7.43
CA PRO A 120 17.05 -10.60 8.01
C PRO A 120 17.97 -11.42 7.09
N GLY A 121 19.15 -10.89 6.81
CA GLY A 121 20.16 -11.54 5.96
C GLY A 121 20.12 -11.16 4.49
N ALA A 122 19.16 -10.34 4.05
CA ALA A 122 19.20 -9.74 2.71
C ALA A 122 20.31 -8.68 2.63
N ALA A 123 21.16 -8.80 1.61
CA ALA A 123 22.26 -7.87 1.38
C ALA A 123 21.81 -6.60 0.62
N ASP A 124 20.77 -6.75 -0.20
CA ASP A 124 20.20 -5.72 -1.07
C ASP A 124 18.69 -6.00 -1.31
N GLU A 125 18.06 -5.19 -2.16
CA GLU A 125 16.63 -5.29 -2.44
C GLU A 125 16.26 -6.51 -3.27
N GLU A 126 17.15 -6.96 -4.16
CA GLU A 126 16.97 -8.16 -4.99
C GLU A 126 16.96 -9.42 -4.09
N ALA A 127 17.97 -9.56 -3.22
CA ALA A 127 18.03 -10.66 -2.27
C ALA A 127 16.84 -10.67 -1.30
N ASP A 128 16.35 -9.49 -0.90
CA ASP A 128 15.14 -9.36 -0.08
C ASP A 128 13.89 -9.80 -0.86
N ALA A 129 13.76 -9.42 -2.13
CA ALA A 129 12.65 -9.80 -3.00
C ALA A 129 12.60 -11.32 -3.21
N GLU A 130 13.74 -11.95 -3.51
CA GLU A 130 13.84 -13.40 -3.67
C GLU A 130 13.49 -14.15 -2.38
N ALA A 131 14.02 -13.68 -1.24
CA ALA A 131 13.74 -14.28 0.06
C ALA A 131 12.24 -14.17 0.41
N LYS A 132 11.59 -13.04 0.11
CA LYS A 132 10.15 -12.85 0.32
C LYS A 132 9.31 -13.74 -0.60
N SER A 133 9.72 -13.89 -1.86
CA SER A 133 9.04 -14.79 -2.81
C SER A 133 9.10 -16.25 -2.33
N THR A 134 10.27 -16.67 -1.87
CA THR A 134 10.50 -18.00 -1.31
C THR A 134 9.66 -18.24 -0.06
N GLN A 135 9.66 -17.30 0.90
CA GLN A 135 8.82 -17.37 2.11
C GLN A 135 7.33 -17.45 1.77
N ARG A 136 6.84 -16.61 0.83
CA ARG A 136 5.43 -16.61 0.42
C ARG A 136 5.00 -17.95 -0.18
N THR A 137 5.88 -18.55 -0.97
CA THR A 137 5.64 -19.87 -1.57
C THR A 137 5.58 -20.96 -0.48
N GLN A 138 6.42 -20.87 0.54
CA GLN A 138 6.39 -21.79 1.68
C GLN A 138 5.11 -21.61 2.51
N ASP A 139 4.74 -20.38 2.88
CA ASP A 139 3.50 -20.11 3.65
C ASP A 139 2.25 -20.64 2.90
N PHE A 140 2.21 -20.51 1.58
CA PHE A 140 1.13 -21.08 0.75
C PHE A 140 1.13 -22.62 0.79
N ARG A 141 2.30 -23.26 0.72
CA ARG A 141 2.45 -24.72 0.85
C ARG A 141 2.04 -25.22 2.23
N ASP A 142 2.44 -24.54 3.29
CA ASP A 142 2.09 -24.89 4.68
C ASP A 142 0.58 -24.72 4.92
N THR A 143 -0.02 -23.67 4.37
CA THR A 143 -1.48 -23.48 4.40
C THR A 143 -2.21 -24.59 3.62
N ALA A 144 -1.60 -25.12 2.56
CA ALA A 144 -2.12 -26.25 1.80
C ALA A 144 -1.89 -27.63 2.47
N PHE A 145 -1.10 -27.71 3.54
CA PHE A 145 -0.75 -28.97 4.21
C PHE A 145 -1.43 -29.18 5.58
N TRP A 146 -2.32 -28.29 6.02
CA TRP A 146 -3.06 -28.51 7.26
C TRP A 146 -4.24 -29.47 7.06
N LEU A 147 -3.98 -30.78 7.18
CA LEU A 147 -4.97 -31.77 7.61
C LEU A 147 -4.90 -31.87 9.15
N PRO A 148 -6.04 -31.91 9.86
CA PRO A 148 -6.05 -31.91 11.33
C PRO A 148 -5.49 -33.23 11.86
N GLY A 149 -4.28 -33.22 12.42
CA GLY A 149 -3.72 -34.43 13.02
C GLY A 149 -2.30 -34.41 13.58
N SER A 150 -1.65 -33.28 13.87
CA SER A 150 -0.31 -33.32 14.49
C SER A 150 -0.03 -32.15 15.46
N PRO A 151 0.62 -32.40 16.62
CA PRO A 151 0.65 -31.44 17.72
C PRO A 151 1.81 -30.43 17.66
N LEU A 152 1.44 -29.17 17.90
CA LEU A 152 2.12 -28.07 18.60
C LEU A 152 3.66 -27.96 18.58
N GLY A 153 4.13 -26.84 18.01
CA GLY A 153 5.42 -26.23 18.30
C GLY A 153 5.43 -24.75 17.88
N SER A 154 4.87 -23.87 18.72
CA SER A 154 4.80 -22.42 18.49
C SER A 154 6.06 -21.69 18.98
N ARG A 155 6.55 -20.74 18.19
CA ARG A 155 7.34 -19.59 18.67
C ARG A 155 6.95 -18.31 17.91
N PRO A 156 6.63 -17.20 18.60
CA PRO A 156 6.35 -15.93 17.93
C PRO A 156 7.66 -15.24 17.49
N ARG A 157 7.78 -14.87 16.20
CA ARG A 157 8.84 -14.00 15.68
C ARG A 157 8.35 -12.55 15.70
N THR A 158 8.88 -11.74 16.61
CA THR A 158 8.74 -10.27 16.60
C THR A 158 9.61 -9.68 15.48
N ARG A 159 9.04 -8.77 14.67
CA ARG A 159 9.72 -8.08 13.55
C ARG A 159 10.27 -6.72 14.03
N PRO A 160 11.54 -6.37 13.75
CA PRO A 160 12.00 -5.00 13.88
C PRO A 160 11.70 -4.19 12.60
N THR A 161 11.29 -2.93 12.76
CA THR A 161 11.09 -1.95 11.69
C THR A 161 12.33 -1.05 11.61
N GLN A 162 12.92 -0.84 10.43
CA GLN A 162 13.95 0.19 10.22
C GLN A 162 13.44 1.21 9.20
N ALA A 163 13.68 2.49 9.49
CA ALA A 163 13.37 3.62 8.62
C ALA A 163 14.68 4.18 8.04
N PHE A 164 14.73 4.43 6.74
CA PHE A 164 15.86 5.05 6.06
C PHE A 164 15.44 6.37 5.41
N CYS A 165 16.16 7.46 5.72
CA CYS A 165 16.03 8.74 5.03
C CYS A 165 16.91 8.77 3.78
N ALA A 166 16.33 8.93 2.60
CA ALA A 166 17.09 9.23 1.39
C ALA A 166 17.21 10.75 1.22
N GLY A 167 18.45 11.24 1.10
CA GLY A 167 18.76 12.64 0.84
C GLY A 167 19.60 12.80 -0.42
N ARG A 168 19.16 13.71 -1.30
CA ARG A 168 19.97 14.79 -1.86
C ARG A 168 19.07 15.98 -2.12
#